data_AF-A0A1N7DHY7-F1
#
_entry.id   AF-A0A1N7DHY7-F1
#
_cell.length_a   1.000
_cell.length_b   1.000
_cell.length_c   1.000
_cell.angle_alpha   90.00
_cell.angle_beta   90.00
_cell.angle_gamma   90.00
#
_symmetry.space_group_name_H-M   'P 1'
#
loop_
_entity.id
_entity.type
_entity.pdbx_description
1 polymer ?
#
loop_
_entity_poly.entity_id
_entity_poly.type
_entity_poly.pdbx_seq_one_letter_code
_entity_poly.pdbx_strand_id
1 'polypeptide(L)'
;MLPEEVYKRRPNHNNTSESVILIVANYIVFTVALQLFATCAKIGTFFWVVLGALALYNFFSIRKYREDYGKPQVIAYVVSLAGMILLFILLRSRELTC
;
A
#
# COMPACT_ATOMS: atom_id res chain seq x y z
N MET A 1 -3.30 44.07 -6.51
CA MET A 1 -3.70 43.18 -5.41
C MET A 1 -4.34 41.99 -6.09
N LEU A 2 -3.69 40.82 -6.07
CA LEU A 2 -4.25 39.61 -6.68
C LEU A 2 -5.45 39.15 -5.81
N PRO A 3 -6.55 38.67 -6.39
CA PRO A 3 -7.71 38.25 -5.62
C PRO A 3 -7.34 37.15 -4.62
N GLU A 4 -7.54 37.41 -3.32
CA GLU A 4 -7.22 36.51 -2.21
C GLU A 4 -7.97 35.16 -2.28
N GLU A 5 -9.05 35.12 -3.06
CA GLU A 5 -9.86 33.94 -3.34
C GLU A 5 -9.10 32.86 -4.12
N VAL A 6 -8.11 33.23 -4.95
CA VAL A 6 -7.37 32.29 -5.82
C VAL A 6 -6.31 31.52 -5.03
N TYR A 7 -5.77 32.12 -3.96
CA TYR A 7 -4.71 31.55 -3.13
C TYR A 7 -5.19 31.09 -1.76
N LYS A 8 -6.50 30.96 -1.54
CA LYS A 8 -7.03 30.33 -0.33
C LYS A 8 -6.61 28.87 -0.32
N ARG A 9 -5.44 28.59 0.28
CA ARG A 9 -4.88 27.25 0.48
C ARG A 9 -5.96 26.47 1.22
N ARG A 10 -6.74 25.65 0.49
CA ARG A 10 -7.76 24.84 1.17
C ARG A 10 -6.99 23.97 2.16
N PRO A 11 -7.32 24.02 3.46
CA PRO A 11 -6.79 23.03 4.38
C PRO A 11 -7.15 21.66 3.77
N ASN A 12 -6.13 20.82 3.56
CA ASN A 12 -6.25 19.53 2.87
C ASN A 12 -6.37 19.54 1.33
N HIS A 13 -5.85 20.54 0.61
CA HIS A 13 -5.61 20.42 -0.84
C HIS A 13 -4.43 19.48 -1.12
N ASN A 14 -4.62 18.19 -0.83
CA ASN A 14 -3.66 17.15 -1.16
C ASN A 14 -3.95 16.70 -2.60
N ASN A 15 -2.98 16.87 -3.51
CA ASN A 15 -3.12 16.47 -4.91
C ASN A 15 -3.13 14.93 -5.08
N THR A 16 -2.80 14.20 -4.02
CA THR A 16 -2.78 12.74 -4.00
C THR A 16 -3.59 12.26 -2.81
N SER A 17 -4.60 11.44 -3.07
CA SER A 17 -5.42 10.85 -2.01
C SER A 17 -4.58 9.95 -1.10
N GLU A 18 -4.84 9.96 0.20
CA GLU A 18 -4.17 9.10 1.19
C GLU A 18 -4.24 7.61 0.83
N SER A 19 -5.32 7.17 0.18
CA SER A 19 -5.45 5.79 -0.31
C SER A 19 -4.40 5.42 -1.37
N VAL A 20 -4.05 6.35 -2.26
CA VAL A 20 -3.01 6.11 -3.28
C VAL A 20 -1.64 6.00 -2.62
N ILE A 21 -1.34 6.88 -1.67
CA ILE A 21 -0.09 6.83 -0.90
C ILE A 21 0.02 5.49 -0.16
N LEU A 22 -1.06 5.05 0.49
CA LEU A 22 -1.12 3.78 1.19
C LEU A 22 -0.88 2.58 0.25
N ILE A 23 -1.52 2.57 -0.92
CA ILE A 23 -1.35 1.51 -1.92
C ILE A 23 0.09 1.44 -2.41
N VAL A 24 0.69 2.59 -2.73
CA VAL A 24 2.09 2.66 -3.19
C VAL A 24 3.03 2.15 -2.10
N ALA A 25 2.86 2.58 -0.85
CA ALA A 25 3.65 2.10 0.27
C ALA A 25 3.54 0.58 0.44
N ASN A 26 2.33 0.02 0.31
CA ASN A 26 2.13 -1.42 0.40
C ASN A 26 2.91 -2.19 -0.66
N TYR A 27 2.81 -1.77 -1.93
CA TYR A 27 3.52 -2.43 -3.01
C TYR A 27 5.03 -2.37 -2.84
N ILE A 28 5.59 -1.21 -2.48
CA ILE A 28 7.03 -1.05 -2.27
C ILE A 28 7.51 -1.93 -1.11
N VAL A 29 6.89 -1.81 0.07
CA VAL A 29 7.30 -2.60 1.24
C VAL A 29 7.14 -4.09 0.98
N PHE A 30 6.04 -4.50 0.35
CA PHE A 30 5.78 -5.90 0.02
C PHE A 30 6.83 -6.48 -0.94
N THR A 31 7.11 -5.80 -2.05
CA THR A 31 8.07 -6.27 -3.06
C THR A 31 9.49 -6.35 -2.51
N VAL A 32 9.92 -5.35 -1.73
CA VAL A 32 11.23 -5.38 -1.06
C VAL A 32 11.30 -6.52 -0.04
N ALA A 33 10.25 -6.70 0.76
CA ALA A 33 10.20 -7.79 1.73
C ALA A 33 10.24 -9.16 1.06
N LEU A 34 9.53 -9.31 -0.07
CA LEU A 34 9.52 -10.53 -0.84
C LEU A 34 10.92 -10.86 -1.37
N GLN A 35 11.59 -9.90 -2.01
CA GLN A 35 12.93 -10.10 -2.58
C GLN A 35 14.00 -10.41 -1.53
N LEU A 36 13.91 -9.82 -0.33
CA LEU A 36 14.90 -10.01 0.72
C LEU A 36 14.65 -11.25 1.59
N PHE A 37 13.39 -11.60 1.83
CA PHE A 37 13.02 -12.57 2.88
C PHE A 37 12.24 -13.79 2.38
N ALA A 38 11.77 -13.81 1.13
CA ALA A 38 11.16 -14.97 0.50
C ALA A 38 12.10 -15.52 -0.59
N THR A 39 12.96 -16.45 -0.21
CA THR A 39 13.94 -17.08 -1.12
C THR A 39 13.43 -18.42 -1.67
N CYS A 40 14.09 -19.00 -2.69
CA CYS A 40 13.71 -20.28 -3.31
C CYS A 40 13.41 -21.40 -2.31
N ALA A 41 14.25 -21.58 -1.28
CA ALA A 41 14.08 -22.70 -0.36
C ALA A 41 12.94 -22.48 0.65
N LYS A 42 12.86 -21.28 1.25
CA LYS A 42 11.97 -21.01 2.39
C LYS A 42 11.62 -19.51 2.49
N ILE A 43 10.45 -19.24 3.04
CA ILE A 43 10.05 -17.91 3.51
C ILE A 43 10.59 -17.73 4.92
N GLY A 44 11.45 -16.75 5.13
CA GLY A 44 11.99 -16.41 6.44
C GLY A 44 10.90 -15.91 7.39
N THR A 45 11.04 -16.18 8.68
CA THR A 45 10.09 -15.68 9.71
C THR A 45 9.98 -14.16 9.70
N PHE A 46 11.06 -13.45 9.37
CA PHE A 46 11.09 -12.00 9.28
C PHE A 46 10.14 -11.43 8.21
N PHE A 47 9.87 -12.15 7.12
CA PHE A 47 8.89 -11.76 6.12
C PHE A 47 7.50 -11.56 6.74
N TRP A 48 7.09 -12.49 7.61
CA TRP A 48 5.80 -12.44 8.29
C TRP A 48 5.71 -11.30 9.29
N VAL A 49 6.82 -10.96 9.94
CA VAL A 49 6.91 -9.79 10.83
C VAL A 49 6.68 -8.50 10.02
N VAL A 50 7.34 -8.36 8.86
CA VAL A 50 7.15 -7.20 7.97
C VAL A 50 5.72 -7.12 7.46
N LEU A 51 5.11 -8.24 7.03
CA LEU A 51 3.71 -8.26 6.62
C LEU A 51 2.75 -7.90 7.77
N GLY A 52 3.00 -8.40 8.97
CA GLY A 52 2.21 -8.07 10.16
C GLY A 52 2.29 -6.58 10.49
N ALA A 53 3.50 -6.00 10.45
CA ALA A 53 3.71 -4.57 10.67
C ALA A 53 3.03 -3.72 9.58
N LEU A 54 3.10 -4.15 8.32
CA LEU A 54 2.43 -3.49 7.20
C LEU A 54 0.91 -3.54 7.38
N ALA A 55 0.33 -4.69 7.74
CA ALA A 55 -1.09 -4.82 8.02
C ALA A 55 -1.55 -3.90 9.17
N LEU A 56 -0.74 -3.79 10.24
CA LEU A 56 -1.01 -2.89 11.35
C LEU A 56 -0.97 -1.42 10.93
N TYR A 57 0.03 -1.03 10.14
CA TYR A 57 0.14 0.31 9.55
C TYR A 57 -1.09 0.66 8.71
N ASN A 58 -1.54 -0.29 7.87
CA ASN A 58 -2.74 -0.13 7.05
C ASN A 58 -3.99 0.10 7.91
N PHE A 59 -4.18 -0.72 8.94
CA PHE A 59 -5.32 -0.58 9.86
C PHE A 59 -5.36 0.80 10.53
N PHE A 60 -4.24 1.26 11.09
CA PHE A 60 -4.18 2.57 11.74
C PHE A 60 -4.33 3.73 10.76
N SER A 61 -3.75 3.61 9.55
CA SER A 61 -3.88 4.65 8.53
C SER A 61 -5.32 4.81 8.04
N ILE A 62 -6.00 3.70 7.71
CA ILE A 62 -7.42 3.74 7.31
C ILE A 62 -8.29 4.29 8.45
N ARG A 63 -8.00 3.92 9.70
CA ARG A 63 -8.72 4.47 10.87
C ARG A 63 -8.52 5.98 11.02
N LYS A 64 -7.29 6.47 10.80
CA LYS A 64 -6.92 7.88 10.93
C LYS A 64 -7.57 8.75 9.85
N TYR A 65 -7.59 8.28 8.61
CA TYR A 65 -8.08 9.04 7.45
C TYR A 65 -9.47 8.56 6.97
N ARG A 66 -10.28 7.99 7.88
CA ARG A 66 -11.55 7.33 7.53
C ARG A 66 -12.50 8.19 6.70
N GLU A 67 -12.47 9.51 6.90
CA GLU A 67 -13.29 10.49 6.17
C GLU A 67 -12.90 10.62 4.69
N ASP A 68 -11.63 10.37 4.36
CA ASP A 68 -11.10 10.42 3.00
C ASP A 68 -11.33 9.09 2.24
N TYR A 69 -11.65 8.00 2.94
CA TYR A 69 -11.96 6.69 2.36
C TYR A 69 -13.43 6.59 1.96
N GLY A 70 -13.76 7.21 0.82
CA GLY A 70 -15.01 6.96 0.13
C GLY A 70 -15.07 5.54 -0.49
N LYS A 71 -16.26 5.17 -1.00
CA LYS A 71 -16.47 3.89 -1.70
C LYS A 71 -15.43 3.60 -2.80
N PRO A 72 -15.09 4.53 -3.71
CA PRO A 72 -14.13 4.21 -4.78
C PRO A 72 -12.71 3.97 -4.24
N GLN A 73 -12.29 4.71 -3.20
CA GLN A 73 -10.98 4.52 -2.56
C GLN A 73 -10.89 3.14 -1.89
N VAL A 74 -11.96 2.71 -1.22
CA VAL A 74 -12.02 1.38 -0.60
C VAL A 74 -11.97 0.27 -1.66
N ILE A 75 -12.70 0.43 -2.78
CA ILE A 75 -12.64 -0.54 -3.88
C ILE A 75 -11.23 -0.61 -4.46
N ALA A 76 -10.61 0.54 -4.75
CA ALA A 76 -9.25 0.59 -5.26
C ALA A 76 -8.24 -0.07 -4.30
N TYR A 77 -8.40 0.15 -3.00
CA TYR A 77 -7.58 -0.49 -1.98
C TYR A 77 -7.75 -2.01 -1.97
N VAL A 78 -9.00 -2.53 -1.99
CA VAL A 78 -9.27 -3.97 -2.01
C VAL A 78 -8.72 -4.62 -3.28
N VAL A 79 -8.90 -3.98 -4.44
CA VAL A 79 -8.33 -4.44 -5.72
C VAL A 79 -6.80 -4.46 -5.66
N SER A 80 -6.17 -3.47 -5.02
CA SER A 80 -4.71 -3.45 -4.84
C SER A 80 -4.19 -4.61 -3.99
N LEU A 81 -4.93 -5.01 -2.95
CA LEU A 81 -4.58 -6.18 -2.13
C LEU A 81 -4.68 -7.47 -2.94
N ALA A 82 -5.73 -7.63 -3.76
CA ALA A 82 -5.85 -8.76 -4.67
C ALA A 82 -4.68 -8.79 -5.67
N GLY A 83 -4.28 -7.61 -6.19
CA GLY A 83 -3.12 -7.46 -7.06
C GLY A 83 -1.80 -7.87 -6.39
N MET A 84 -1.60 -7.55 -5.11
CA MET A 84 -0.43 -8.03 -4.34
C MET A 84 -0.41 -9.54 -4.19
N ILE A 85 -1.56 -10.17 -3.92
CA ILE A 85 -1.67 -11.64 -3.82
C ILE A 85 -1.31 -12.28 -5.16
N LEU A 86 -1.81 -11.72 -6.27
CA LEU A 86 -1.47 -12.19 -7.60
C LEU A 86 0.04 -12.04 -7.88
N LEU A 87 0.64 -10.90 -7.51
CA LEU A 87 2.08 -10.66 -7.61
C LEU A 87 2.91 -11.67 -6.82
N PHE A 88 2.48 -12.00 -5.60
CA PHE A 88 3.11 -13.04 -4.78
C PHE A 88 3.16 -14.36 -5.52
N ILE A 89 2.01 -14.80 -6.06
CA ILE A 89 1.89 -16.07 -6.79
C ILE A 89 2.75 -16.04 -8.06
N LEU A 90 2.72 -14.95 -8.82
CA LEU A 90 3.49 -14.81 -10.07
C LEU A 90 5.01 -14.78 -9.84
N LEU A 91 5.47 -14.04 -8.84
CA LEU A 91 6.91 -13.99 -8.53
C LEU A 91 7.37 -15.35 -7.99
N ARG A 92 6.56 -15.99 -7.14
CA ARG A 92 6.89 -17.30 -6.60
C ARG A 92 6.82 -18.42 -7.63
N SER A 93 5.91 -18.36 -8.60
CA SER A 93 5.83 -19.31 -9.71
C SER A 93 6.99 -19.19 -10.70
N ARG A 94 7.63 -18.02 -10.79
CA ARG A 94 8.87 -17.84 -11.56
C ARG A 94 10.10 -18.33 -10.79
N GLU A 95 10.08 -18.21 -9.46
CA GLU A 95 11.08 -18.83 -8.58
C GLU A 95 10.97 -20.36 -8.50
N LEU A 96 9.91 -20.98 -9.02
CA LEU A 96 9.84 -22.43 -9.29
C LEU A 96 10.76 -22.89 -10.43
N THR A 97 11.56 -21.98 -10.99
CA THR A 97 12.75 -22.28 -11.82
C THR A 97 14.06 -22.08 -11.04
N CYS A 98 14.01 -22.28 -9.72
CA CYS A 98 15.00 -23.13 -9.07
C CYS A 98 14.49 -24.58 -9.20
#